data_AF-A0A497GNX6-F1
#
_entry.id   AF-A0A497GNX6-F1
#
_cell.length_a   1.000
_cell.length_b   1.000
_cell.length_c   1.000
_cell.angle_alpha   90.00
_cell.angle_beta   90.00
_cell.angle_gamma   90.00
#
_symmetry.space_group_name_H-M   'P 1'
#
loop_
_entity.id
_entity.type
_entity.pdbx_description
1 polymer ?
#
loop_
_entity_poly.entity_id
_entity_poly.type
_entity_poly.pdbx_seq_one_letter_code
_entity_poly.pdbx_strand_id
1 'polypeptide(L)' 'MTIVYLDSSAIVKHYALEAGSYVVSRVYHRTLNEEFILLFSAWDIGSSLVCSISIIGEDG' A
#
# COMPACT_ATOMS: atom_id res chain seq x y z
N MET A 1 -7.11 4.37 -19.06
CA MET A 1 -7.45 3.88 -17.71
C MET A 1 -6.65 2.62 -17.44
N THR A 2 -5.65 2.66 -16.57
CA THR A 2 -4.81 1.49 -16.25
C THR A 2 -5.21 0.93 -14.89
N ILE A 3 -5.33 -0.38 -14.79
CA ILE A 3 -5.62 -1.08 -13.54
C ILE A 3 -4.30 -1.52 -12.91
N VAL A 4 -4.11 -1.22 -11.63
CA VAL A 4 -2.92 -1.61 -10.86
C VAL A 4 -3.37 -2.41 -9.65
N TYR A 5 -2.82 -3.61 -9.49
CA TYR A 5 -3.06 -4.46 -8.32
C TYR A 5 -2.09 -4.11 -7.19
N LEU A 6 -2.60 -3.93 -5.98
CA LEU A 6 -1.83 -3.72 -4.76
C LEU A 6 -1.80 -5.01 -3.95
N ASP A 7 -0.61 -5.57 -3.84
CA ASP A 7 -0.28 -6.58 -2.84
C ASP A 7 -0.16 -5.93 -1.46
N SER A 8 -0.36 -6.73 -0.40
CA SER A 8 -0.21 -6.32 1.00
C SER A 8 1.04 -5.47 1.29
N SER A 9 2.19 -5.81 0.71
CA SER A 9 3.45 -5.06 0.90
C SER A 9 3.42 -3.65 0.29
N ALA A 10 2.69 -3.44 -0.81
CA ALA A 10 2.50 -2.11 -1.40
C ALA A 10 1.58 -1.24 -0.54
N ILE A 11 0.60 -1.85 0.13
CA ILE A 11 -0.28 -1.14 1.07
C ILE A 11 0.52 -0.68 2.29
N VAL A 12 1.37 -1.54 2.86
CA VAL A 12 2.23 -1.18 4.02
C VAL A 12 3.16 -0.01 3.69
N LYS A 13 3.80 -0.03 2.51
CA LYS A 13 4.67 1.04 1.99
C LYS A 13 4.01 2.41 1.87
N HIS A 14 2.68 2.46 1.84
CA HIS A 14 1.93 3.71 1.86
C HIS A 14 1.90 4.35 3.26
N TYR A 15 1.93 3.53 4.31
CA TYR A 15 1.82 3.95 5.71
C TYR A 15 3.16 3.94 6.46
N ALA A 16 4.12 3.13 6.03
CA ALA A 16 5.46 3.05 6.58
C ALA A 16 6.51 3.60 5.58
N LEU A 17 7.51 4.31 6.09
CA LEU A 17 8.62 4.82 5.30
C LEU A 17 9.68 3.72 5.13
N GLU A 18 9.66 3.02 3.99
CA GLU A 18 10.59 1.94 3.69
C GLU A 18 11.08 2.01 2.23
N ALA A 19 11.96 1.06 1.85
CA ALA A 19 12.45 0.97 0.49
C ALA A 19 11.29 0.74 -0.50
N GLY A 20 11.09 1.69 -1.40
CA GLY A 20 10.03 1.64 -2.41
C GLY A 20 8.75 2.41 -2.06
N SER A 21 8.64 3.04 -0.88
CA SER A 21 7.49 3.90 -0.54
C SER A 21 7.28 5.04 -1.55
N TYR A 22 8.35 5.57 -2.15
CA TYR A 22 8.26 6.59 -3.21
C TYR A 22 7.60 6.08 -4.49
N VAL A 23 7.74 4.78 -4.81
CA VAL A 23 7.09 4.17 -5.98
C VAL A 23 5.61 4.08 -5.73
N VAL A 24 5.23 3.56 -4.55
CA VAL A 24 3.83 3.44 -4.13
C VAL A 24 3.17 4.81 -4.05
N SER A 25 3.82 5.80 -3.45
CA SER A 25 3.29 7.17 -3.37
C SER A 25 2.97 7.76 -4.74
N ARG A 26 3.80 7.52 -5.77
CA ARG A 26 3.51 7.94 -7.15
C ARG A 26 2.32 7.20 -7.76
N VAL A 27 2.12 5.92 -7.45
CA VAL A 27 0.96 5.15 -7.90
C VAL A 27 -0.33 5.75 -7.32
N TYR A 28 -0.35 6.03 -6.01
CA TYR A 28 -1.48 6.70 -5.37
C TYR A 28 -1.74 8.10 -5.93
N HIS A 29 -0.70 8.90 -6.18
CA HIS A 29 -0.86 10.21 -6.79
C HIS A 29 -1.51 10.13 -8.18
N ARG A 30 -1.10 9.16 -9.01
CA ARG A 30 -1.72 8.94 -10.33
C ARG A 30 -3.15 8.46 -10.24
N THR A 31 -3.49 7.64 -9.24
CA THR A 31 -4.89 7.29 -8.95
C THR A 31 -5.74 8.50 -8.59
N LEU A 32 -5.20 9.43 -7.78
CA LEU A 32 -5.89 10.68 -7.44
C LEU A 32 -6.11 11.60 -8.65
N ASN A 33 -5.31 11.44 -9.72
CA ASN A 33 -5.47 12.14 -10.99
C ASN A 33 -6.29 11.33 -12.01
N GLU A 34 -7.04 10.31 -11.55
CA GLU A 34 -7.90 9.46 -12.40
C GLU A 34 -7.15 8.67 -13.49
N GLU A 35 -5.82 8.60 -13.42
CA GLU A 35 -5.00 7.85 -14.40
C GLU A 35 -5.10 6.34 -14.16
N PHE A 36 -5.17 5.94 -12.88
CA PHE A 36 -5.14 4.56 -12.41
C PHE A 36 -6.35 4.17 -11.55
N ILE A 37 -6.78 2.92 -11.67
CA ILE A 37 -7.69 2.26 -10.74
C ILE A 37 -6.88 1.27 -9.90
N LEU A 38 -6.96 1.40 -8.57
CA LEU A 38 -6.33 0.47 -7.63
C LEU A 38 -7.27 -0.70 -7.35
N LEU A 39 -6.75 -1.93 -7.48
CA LEU A 39 -7.41 -3.15 -7.07
C LEU A 39 -6.60 -3.82 -5.96
N PHE A 40 -7.29 -4.45 -5.02
CA PHE A 40 -6.70 -5.28 -3.97
C PHE A 40 -7.75 -6.30 -3.52
N SER A 41 -7.30 -7.41 -2.93
CA SER A 41 -8.20 -8.37 -2.33
C SER A 41 -8.49 -8.02 -0.86
N ALA A 42 -9.57 -8.56 -0.30
CA ALA A 42 -9.82 -8.48 1.14
C ALA A 42 -8.70 -9.15 1.97
N TRP A 43 -8.04 -10.16 1.40
CA TRP A 43 -6.89 -10.82 2.01
C TRP A 43 -5.68 -9.86 2.11
N ASP A 44 -5.39 -9.07 1.07
CA ASP A 44 -4.29 -8.10 1.09
C ASP A 44 -4.49 -7.04 2.16
N ILE A 45 -5.73 -6.59 2.35
CA ILE A 45 -6.10 -5.66 3.43
C ILE A 45 -5.86 -6.32 4.79
N GLY A 46 -6.38 -7.53 5.01
CA GLY A 46 -6.18 -8.25 6.27
C GLY A 46 -4.70 -8.47 6.60
N SER A 47 -3.91 -8.86 5.60
CA SER A 47 -2.47 -9.06 5.75
C SER A 47 -1.73 -7.75 6.07
N SER A 48 -2.10 -6.65 5.41
CA SER A 48 -1.50 -5.33 5.67
C SER A 48 -1.78 -4.82 7.09
N LEU A 49 -2.96 -5.12 7.66
CA LEU A 49 -3.32 -4.75 9.03
C LEU A 49 -2.49 -5.52 10.06
N VAL A 50 -2.27 -6.82 9.83
CA VAL A 50 -1.39 -7.64 10.68
C VAL A 50 0.04 -7.11 10.63
N CYS A 51 0.57 -6.81 9.44
CA CYS A 51 1.91 -6.25 9.29
C CYS A 51 2.03 -4.86 9.95
N SER A 52 1.03 -4.00 9.80
CA SER A 52 1.02 -2.67 10.40
C SER A 52 0.99 -2.74 11.93
N ILE A 53 0.27 -3.71 12.50
CA ILE A 53 0.29 -3.98 13.95
C ILE A 53 1.69 -4.42 14.41
N SER A 54 2.36 -5.28 13.65
CA SER A 54 3.73 -5.69 13.97
C SER A 54 4.72 -4.52 13.93
N ILE A 55 4.57 -3.58 12.99
CA ILE A 55 5.41 -2.37 12.93
C ILE A 55 5.19 -1.48 14.17
N ILE A 56 3.94 -1.29 14.61
CA ILE A 56 3.63 -0.49 15.80
C ILE A 56 4.13 -1.19 17.10
N GLY A 57 4.19 -2.52 17.10
CA GLY A 57 4.62 -3.31 18.25
C GLY A 57 6.13 -3.39 18.48
N GLU A 58 6.97 -3.01 17.50
CA GLU A 58 8.43 -2.96 17.68
C GLU A 58 8.95 -1.62 18.22
N ASP A 59 8.11 -0.57 18.24
CA ASP A 59 8.45 0.75 18.80
C ASP A 59 8.05 0.89 20.30
N GLY A 60 7.86 -0.22 21.02
CA GLY A 60 7.43 -0.28 22.42
C GLY A 60 8.44 -0.92 23.38
#